data_AF-A0A9D4YCE3-F1
#
_entry.id   AF-A0A9D4YCE3-F1
#
_cell.length_a   1.000
_cell.length_b   1.000
_cell.length_c   1.000
_cell.angle_alpha   90.00
_cell.angle_beta   90.00
_cell.angle_gamma   90.00
#
_symmetry.space_group_name_H-M   'P 1'
#
loop_
_entity.id
_entity.type
_entity.pdbx_description
1 polymer ?
#
loop_
_entity_poly.entity_id
_entity_poly.type
_entity_poly.pdbx_seq_one_letter_code
_entity_poly.pdbx_strand_id
1 'polypeptide(L)'
;MVSEGAIVTSAMVAVQFADIGGSTLIKAATNDGMSIYVFTFYSNLFALCFLLPSTLFYHRKRAPPPISSSIYCRLFLLSCLSTSVQILMNTGIRCSSPTLASAMVDLVPAFTFILALISRSINCDII
;
A
#
# COMPACT_ATOMS: atom_id res chain seq x y z
N MET A 1 8.55 14.12 -23.77
CA MET A 1 8.19 12.81 -24.36
C MET A 1 9.19 11.70 -24.07
N VAL A 2 10.41 11.62 -24.65
CA VAL A 2 11.38 10.53 -24.32
C VAL A 2 11.85 10.57 -22.85
N SER A 3 12.07 11.76 -22.29
CA SER A 3 12.50 11.92 -20.89
C SER A 3 11.41 11.54 -19.86
N GLU A 4 10.13 11.75 -20.17
CA GLU A 4 9.04 11.38 -19.25
C GLU A 4 8.85 9.87 -19.20
N GLY A 5 8.91 9.21 -20.37
CA GLY A 5 8.91 7.74 -20.43
C GLY A 5 10.03 7.13 -19.60
N ALA A 6 11.25 7.67 -19.72
CA ALA A 6 12.42 7.19 -18.98
C ALA A 6 12.30 7.36 -17.45
N ILE A 7 11.71 8.47 -16.98
CA ILE A 7 11.45 8.68 -15.54
C ILE A 7 10.46 7.64 -15.02
N VAL A 8 9.39 7.35 -15.78
CA VAL A 8 8.39 6.36 -15.38
C VAL A 8 8.97 4.95 -15.40
N THR A 9 9.80 4.62 -16.40
CA THR A 9 10.43 3.28 -16.46
C THR A 9 11.44 3.09 -15.35
N SER A 10 12.30 4.07 -15.09
CA SER A 10 13.28 4.01 -13.99
C SER A 10 12.58 3.92 -12.63
N ALA A 11 11.49 4.65 -12.41
CA ALA A 11 10.67 4.52 -11.21
C ALA A 11 10.04 3.12 -11.07
N MET A 12 9.47 2.56 -12.14
CA MET A 12 8.93 1.19 -12.12
C MET A 12 9.98 0.14 -11.78
N VAL A 13 11.18 0.27 -12.36
CA VAL A 13 12.29 -0.65 -12.08
C VAL A 13 12.73 -0.53 -10.62
N ALA A 14 12.86 0.69 -10.09
CA ALA A 14 13.21 0.90 -8.68
C ALA A 14 12.17 0.29 -7.72
N VAL A 15 10.88 0.44 -8.03
CA VAL A 15 9.79 -0.15 -7.23
C VAL A 15 9.83 -1.67 -7.29
N GLN A 16 10.01 -2.28 -8.47
CA GLN A 16 10.13 -3.74 -8.59
C GLN A 16 11.36 -4.28 -7.86
N PHE A 17 12.50 -3.59 -7.94
CA PHE A 17 13.69 -3.97 -7.18
C PHE A 17 13.45 -3.92 -5.67
N ALA A 18 12.76 -2.89 -5.18
CA ALA A 18 12.42 -2.77 -3.77
C ALA A 18 11.44 -3.87 -3.32
N ASP A 19 10.45 -4.21 -4.15
CA ASP A 19 9.47 -5.27 -3.87
C ASP A 19 10.13 -6.65 -3.77
N ILE A 20 10.93 -7.02 -4.78
CA ILE A 20 11.65 -8.29 -4.82
C ILE A 20 12.71 -8.35 -3.71
N GLY A 21 13.43 -7.25 -3.47
CA GLY A 21 14.39 -7.14 -2.37
C GLY A 21 13.75 -7.32 -1.00
N GLY A 22 12.61 -6.65 -0.77
CA GLY A 22 11.83 -6.77 0.45
C GLY A 22 11.32 -8.20 0.68
N SER A 23 10.78 -8.83 -0.36
CA SER A 23 10.30 -10.22 -0.27
C SER A 23 11.44 -11.22 0.04
N THR A 24 12.64 -10.95 -0.47
CA THR A 24 13.84 -11.76 -0.21
C THR A 24 14.32 -11.58 1.24
N LEU A 25 14.33 -10.35 1.76
CA LEU A 25 14.65 -10.07 3.16
C LEU A 25 13.65 -10.73 4.12
N ILE A 26 12.35 -10.69 3.80
CA ILE A 26 11.31 -11.38 4.59
C ILE A 26 11.57 -12.89 4.59
N LYS A 27 11.85 -13.48 3.43
CA LYS A 27 12.19 -14.91 3.32
C LYS A 27 13.44 -15.27 4.13
N ALA A 28 14.48 -14.45 4.06
CA ALA A 28 15.71 -14.64 4.84
C ALA A 28 15.44 -14.57 6.36
N ALA A 29 14.73 -13.53 6.82
CA ALA A 29 14.39 -13.36 8.23
C ALA A 29 13.47 -14.47 8.77
N THR A 30 12.56 -14.97 7.93
CA THR A 30 11.69 -16.10 8.29
C THR A 30 12.47 -17.42 8.36
N ASN A 31 13.48 -17.60 7.50
CA ASN A 31 14.36 -18.77 7.53
C ASN A 31 15.23 -18.82 8.80
N ASP A 32 15.56 -17.67 9.37
CA ASP A 32 16.17 -17.53 10.71
C ASP A 32 15.17 -17.74 11.87
N GLY A 33 13.92 -18.11 11.58
CA GLY A 33 12.90 -18.44 12.59
C GLY A 33 12.11 -17.24 13.11
N MET A 34 12.28 -16.05 12.52
CA MET A 34 11.50 -14.87 12.94
C MET A 34 10.07 -14.92 12.39
N SER A 35 9.10 -14.60 13.24
CA SER A 35 7.69 -14.52 12.84
C SER A 35 7.47 -13.35 11.87
N ILE A 36 6.90 -13.64 10.69
CA ILE A 36 6.57 -12.65 9.63
C ILE A 36 5.73 -11.50 10.19
N TYR A 37 4.82 -11.76 11.14
CA TYR A 37 3.99 -10.74 11.76
C TYR A 37 4.81 -9.69 12.52
N VAL A 38 5.87 -10.13 13.20
CA VAL A 38 6.77 -9.26 13.95
C VAL A 38 7.63 -8.44 12.99
N PHE A 39 8.14 -9.05 11.91
CA PHE A 39 8.87 -8.34 10.87
C PHE A 39 8.05 -7.22 10.21
N THR A 40 6.80 -7.51 9.85
CA THR A 40 5.89 -6.53 9.25
C THR A 40 5.59 -5.37 10.20
N PHE A 41 5.38 -5.65 11.48
CA PHE A 41 5.15 -4.61 12.48
C PHE A 41 6.37 -3.69 12.65
N TYR A 42 7.58 -4.25 12.75
CA TYR A 42 8.82 -3.47 12.84
C TYR A 42 9.06 -2.64 11.58
N SER A 43 8.82 -3.19 10.39
CA SER A 43 8.98 -2.46 9.13
C SER A 43 8.00 -1.28 9.04
N ASN A 44 6.73 -1.46 9.43
CA ASN A 44 5.75 -0.38 9.47
C ASN A 44 6.13 0.70 10.50
N LEU A 45 6.66 0.30 11.65
CA LEU A 45 7.14 1.25 12.66
C LEU A 45 8.35 2.04 12.15
N PHE A 46 9.30 1.36 11.48
CA PHE A 46 10.45 2.01 10.87
C PHE A 46 10.04 2.96 9.75
N ALA A 47 9.10 2.54 8.90
CA ALA A 47 8.52 3.40 7.86
C ALA A 47 7.86 4.64 8.45
N LEU A 48 7.07 4.50 9.53
CA LEU A 48 6.50 5.63 10.24
C LEU A 48 7.58 6.54 10.83
N CYS A 49 8.58 5.96 11.51
CA CYS A 49 9.72 6.69 12.06
C CYS A 49 10.54 7.42 10.99
N PHE A 50 10.53 6.98 9.73
CA PHE A 50 11.21 7.64 8.62
C PHE A 50 10.32 8.68 7.93
N LEU A 51 9.03 8.37 7.74
CA LEU A 51 8.05 9.28 7.14
C LEU A 51 7.79 10.49 8.03
N LEU A 52 7.73 10.30 9.34
CA LEU A 52 7.42 11.35 10.32
C LEU A 52 8.45 12.51 10.28
N PRO A 53 9.77 12.27 10.38
CA PRO A 53 10.77 13.33 10.21
C PRO A 53 10.82 13.85 8.78
N SER A 54 10.65 13.01 7.75
CA SER A 54 10.59 13.46 6.35
C SER A 54 9.44 14.44 6.13
N THR A 55 8.26 14.15 6.69
CA THR A 55 7.11 15.03 6.62
C THR A 55 7.39 16.34 7.34
N LEU A 56 7.94 16.30 8.56
CA LEU A 56 8.27 17.51 9.32
C LEU A 56 9.28 18.40 8.59
N PHE A 57 10.29 17.80 7.96
CA PHE A 57 11.31 18.53 7.20
C PHE A 57 10.74 19.17 5.92
N TYR A 58 9.88 18.44 5.22
CA TYR A 58 9.22 18.93 4.00
C TYR A 58 8.16 20.01 4.30
N HIS A 59 7.40 19.83 5.37
CA HIS A 59 6.39 20.78 5.84
C HIS A 59 6.97 22.07 6.39
N ARG A 60 8.24 22.06 6.82
CA ARG A 60 8.94 23.29 7.18
C ARG A 60 9.09 24.27 6.00
N LYS A 61 8.99 23.78 4.75
CA LYS A 61 9.03 24.60 3.53
C LYS A 61 7.66 24.96 2.95
N ARG A 62 6.55 24.39 3.44
CA ARG A 62 5.18 24.67 2.99
C ARG A 62 4.21 24.58 4.16
N ALA A 63 3.45 25.66 4.43
CA ALA A 63 2.43 25.67 5.46
C ALA A 63 1.42 24.51 5.27
N PRO A 64 1.10 23.75 6.34
CA PRO A 64 0.07 22.72 6.29
C PRO A 64 -1.25 23.20 5.71
N PRO A 65 -1.84 22.51 4.73
CA PRO A 65 -3.28 22.55 4.60
C PRO A 65 -3.89 22.01 5.91
N PRO A 66 -4.95 22.64 6.45
CA PRO A 66 -5.58 22.19 7.69
C PRO A 66 -6.14 20.78 7.51
N ILE A 67 -5.48 19.82 8.13
CA ILE A 67 -5.89 18.43 8.16
C ILE A 67 -7.04 18.27 9.15
N SER A 68 -8.25 18.11 8.61
CA SER A 68 -9.46 17.86 9.41
C SER A 68 -9.42 16.48 10.08
N SER A 69 -10.06 16.35 11.25
CA SER A 69 -10.21 15.07 11.98
C SER A 69 -10.81 13.95 11.11
N SER A 70 -11.63 14.31 10.12
CA SER A 70 -12.17 13.37 9.13
C SER A 70 -11.08 12.69 8.29
N ILE A 71 -10.01 13.41 7.94
CA ILE A 71 -8.90 12.87 7.13
C ILE A 71 -8.12 11.83 7.92
N TYR A 72 -7.86 12.09 9.21
CA TYR A 72 -7.23 11.12 10.09
C TYR A 72 -8.08 9.84 10.23
N CYS A 73 -9.40 9.99 10.40
CA CYS A 73 -10.30 8.84 10.46
C CYS A 73 -10.28 8.03 9.15
N ARG A 74 -10.30 8.70 7.99
CA ARG A 74 -10.20 8.03 6.68
C ARG A 74 -8.86 7.28 6.51
N LEU A 75 -7.74 7.88 6.91
CA LEU A 75 -6.42 7.23 6.86
C LEU A 75 -6.35 6.01 7.79
N PHE A 76 -6.95 6.12 8.98
CA PHE A 76 -7.03 5.02 9.93
C PHE A 76 -7.88 3.86 9.39
N LEU A 77 -9.07 4.15 8.86
CA LEU A 77 -9.93 3.15 8.24
C LEU A 77 -9.26 2.48 7.03
N LEU A 78 -8.57 3.25 6.19
CA LEU A 78 -7.83 2.73 5.04
C LEU A 78 -6.69 1.78 5.47
N SER A 79 -5.97 2.14 6.54
CA SER A 79 -4.91 1.30 7.11
C SER A 79 -5.47 0.02 7.74
N CYS A 80 -6.61 0.12 8.44
CA CYS A 80 -7.30 -1.02 9.04
C CYS A 80 -7.79 -2.00 7.97
N LEU A 81 -8.40 -1.48 6.89
CA LEU A 81 -8.83 -2.28 5.74
C LEU A 81 -7.64 -2.97 5.07
N SER A 82 -6.54 -2.24 4.80
CA SER A 82 -5.34 -2.82 4.18
C SER A 82 -4.72 -3.94 5.02
N THR A 83 -4.60 -3.73 6.34
CA THR A 83 -4.06 -4.74 7.25
C THR A 83 -5.00 -5.96 7.35
N SER A 84 -6.32 -5.73 7.37
CA SER A 84 -7.32 -6.80 7.38
C SER A 84 -7.23 -7.66 6.12
N VAL A 85 -7.03 -7.05 4.95
CA VAL A 85 -6.83 -7.77 3.68
C VAL A 85 -5.54 -8.60 3.72
N GLN A 86 -4.44 -8.05 4.24
CA GLN A 86 -3.18 -8.81 4.40
C GLN A 86 -3.33 -10.01 5.35
N ILE A 87 -4.02 -9.83 6.49
CA ILE A 87 -4.29 -10.91 7.45
C ILE A 87 -5.20 -11.96 6.81
N LEU A 88 -6.25 -11.54 6.09
CA LEU A 88 -7.17 -12.44 5.40
C LEU A 88 -6.49 -13.16 4.24
N MET A 89 -5.53 -12.55 3.55
CA MET A 89 -4.76 -13.20 2.49
C MET A 89 -3.80 -14.24 3.07
N ASN A 90 -3.09 -13.93 4.16
CA ASN A 90 -2.22 -14.89 4.86
C ASN A 90 -3.02 -16.05 5.48
N THR A 91 -4.18 -15.76 6.04
CA THR A 91 -5.12 -16.79 6.54
C THR A 91 -5.75 -17.55 5.37
N GLY A 92 -6.02 -16.85 4.28
CA GLY A 92 -6.55 -17.37 3.03
C GLY A 92 -5.63 -18.43 2.45
N ILE A 93 -4.34 -18.18 2.31
CA ILE A 93 -3.36 -19.18 1.85
C ILE A 93 -3.29 -20.40 2.79
N ARG A 94 -3.56 -20.21 4.09
CA ARG A 94 -3.57 -21.29 5.08
C ARG A 94 -4.86 -22.12 5.11
N CYS A 95 -6.01 -21.54 4.74
CA CYS A 95 -7.33 -22.19 4.82
C CYS A 95 -8.00 -22.45 3.46
N SER A 96 -7.54 -21.80 2.40
CA SER A 96 -8.15 -21.77 1.07
C SER A 96 -7.08 -21.76 -0.01
N SER A 97 -7.32 -22.41 -1.13
CA SER A 97 -6.30 -22.65 -2.16
C SER A 97 -5.60 -21.35 -2.60
N PRO A 98 -4.28 -21.35 -2.83
CA PRO A 98 -3.52 -20.23 -3.43
C PRO A 98 -4.18 -19.60 -4.68
N THR A 99 -5.06 -20.37 -5.33
CA THR A 99 -5.93 -19.95 -6.43
C THR A 99 -6.86 -18.79 -6.07
N LEU A 100 -7.47 -18.76 -4.88
CA LEU A 100 -8.39 -17.68 -4.49
C LEU A 100 -7.63 -16.37 -4.24
N ALA A 101 -6.45 -16.43 -3.63
CA ALA A 101 -5.60 -15.26 -3.42
C ALA A 101 -5.14 -14.66 -4.76
N SER A 102 -4.76 -15.51 -5.73
CA SER A 102 -4.41 -15.04 -7.08
C SER A 102 -5.61 -14.41 -7.80
N ALA A 103 -6.79 -15.06 -7.75
CA ALA A 103 -8.00 -14.53 -8.37
C ALA A 103 -8.42 -13.16 -7.81
N MET A 104 -8.22 -12.93 -6.51
CA MET A 104 -8.50 -11.62 -5.89
C MET A 104 -7.59 -10.52 -6.43
N VAL A 105 -6.30 -10.81 -6.66
CA VAL A 105 -5.33 -9.86 -7.23
C VAL A 105 -5.69 -9.50 -8.66
N ASP A 106 -6.08 -10.48 -9.49
CA ASP A 106 -6.53 -10.24 -10.86
C ASP A 106 -7.84 -9.44 -10.95
N LEU A 107 -8.68 -9.51 -9.90
CA LEU A 107 -9.92 -8.74 -9.82
C LEU A 107 -9.71 -7.30 -9.34
N VAL A 108 -8.56 -6.95 -8.74
CA VAL A 108 -8.29 -5.59 -8.25
C VAL A 108 -8.42 -4.52 -9.34
N PRO A 109 -7.82 -4.67 -10.55
CA PRO A 109 -7.96 -3.69 -11.63
C PRO A 109 -9.42 -3.58 -12.10
N ALA A 110 -10.13 -4.70 -12.21
CA ALA A 110 -11.54 -4.73 -12.62
C ALA A 110 -12.45 -4.03 -11.60
N PHE A 111 -12.27 -4.31 -10.31
CA PHE A 111 -13.02 -3.67 -9.23
C PHE A 111 -12.71 -2.17 -9.13
N THR A 112 -11.44 -1.79 -9.30
CA THR A 112 -11.02 -0.38 -9.34
C THR A 112 -11.70 0.36 -10.49
N PHE A 113 -11.82 -0.25 -11.67
CA PHE A 113 -12.53 0.34 -12.81
C PHE A 113 -14.02 0.51 -12.53
N ILE A 114 -14.68 -0.50 -11.94
CA ILE A 114 -16.10 -0.42 -11.55
C ILE A 114 -16.32 0.71 -10.53
N LEU A 115 -15.49 0.79 -9.48
CA LEU A 115 -15.55 1.88 -8.50
C LEU A 115 -15.33 3.25 -9.14
N ALA A 116 -14.37 3.36 -10.07
CA ALA A 116 -14.11 4.60 -10.79
C ALA A 116 -15.32 5.02 -11.64
N LEU A 117 -16.01 4.06 -12.30
CA LEU A 117 -17.25 4.33 -13.03
C LEU A 117 -18.38 4.80 -12.11
N ILE A 118 -18.58 4.13 -10.98
CA ILE A 118 -19.60 4.50 -9.99
C ILE A 118 -19.31 5.90 -9.43
N SER A 119 -18.06 6.19 -9.07
CA SER A 119 -17.65 7.51 -8.56
C SER A 119 -17.84 8.61 -9.60
N ARG A 120 -17.61 8.31 -10.89
CA ARG A 120 -17.87 9.26 -11.96
C ARG A 120 -19.37 9.51 -12.14
N SER A 121 -20.20 8.47 -12.03
CA SER A 121 -21.65 8.59 -12.09
C SER A 121 -22.21 9.41 -10.93
N ILE A 122 -21.70 9.23 -9.71
CA ILE A 122 -22.11 9.98 -8.51
C ILE A 122 -21.74 11.47 -8.64
N ASN A 123 -20.59 11.79 -9.25
CA ASN A 123 -20.19 13.18 -9.47
C ASN A 123 -21.09 13.88 -10.50
N CYS A 124 -21.57 13.14 -11.51
CA CYS A 124 -22.52 13.65 -12.49
C CYS A 124 -23.96 13.82 -11.95
N ASP A 125 -24.31 13.21 -10.82
CA ASP A 125 -25.63 13.36 -10.16
C ASP A 125 -25.67 14.56 -9.18
N ILE A 126 -24.50 15.07 -8.78
CA ILE A 126 -24.32 16.14 -7.76
C ILE A 126 -24.11 17.54 -8.39
N ILE A 127 -24.22 17.67 -9.72
CA ILE A 127 -24.18 18.94 -10.48
C ILE A 127 -25.48 19.11 -11.25
#